data_AF-A0A3S5EH40-F1
#
_entry.id   AF-A0A3S5EH40-F1
#
_cell.length_a   1.000
_cell.length_b   1.000
_cell.length_c   1.000
_cell.angle_alpha   90.00
_cell.angle_beta   90.00
_cell.angle_gamma   90.00
#
_symmetry.space_group_name_H-M   'P 1'
#
loop_
_entity.id
_entity.type
_entity.pdbx_description
1 polymer ?
#
loop_
_entity_poly.entity_id
_entity_poly.type
_entity_poly.pdbx_seq_one_letter_code
_entity_poly.pdbx_strand_id
1 'polypeptide(L)'
;MFGADARLKRESNLSGLEGMQCSVYVSGRDARVFYSMYGYIGNGYDPWDNPGTSEGAVRSTFVFESVENGHGEAHFDRSGTSGTTVFTCGNHFFLAAVYNDGLVRGAVRPNLVNLTESVLPWLCGGEPMPGLGRTMEEMTPPWSVPTSSAEPSAPAAPAT
;
A
#
# COMPACT_ATOMS: atom_id res chain seq x y z
N MET A 1 -14.13 2.08 -11.34
CA MET A 1 -13.10 1.17 -11.88
C MET A 1 -13.68 -0.22 -12.20
N PHE A 2 -14.39 -0.88 -11.27
CA PHE A 2 -14.93 -2.23 -11.47
C PHE A 2 -16.43 -2.26 -11.84
N GLY A 3 -16.87 -3.29 -12.57
CA GLY A 3 -18.28 -3.54 -12.92
C GLY A 3 -19.02 -4.42 -11.90
N ALA A 4 -20.32 -4.67 -12.12
CA ALA A 4 -21.19 -5.40 -11.18
C ALA A 4 -20.79 -6.87 -10.92
N ASP A 5 -20.02 -7.48 -11.82
CA ASP A 5 -19.58 -8.87 -11.72
C ASP A 5 -18.28 -9.07 -10.92
N ALA A 6 -17.75 -7.98 -10.35
CA ALA A 6 -16.52 -7.97 -9.57
C ALA A 6 -16.76 -8.55 -8.16
N ARG A 7 -15.91 -9.49 -7.76
CA ARG A 7 -15.87 -10.06 -6.41
C ARG A 7 -14.66 -9.53 -5.67
N LEU A 8 -14.91 -8.89 -4.54
CA LEU A 8 -13.88 -8.43 -3.61
C LEU A 8 -13.51 -9.58 -2.68
N LYS A 9 -12.22 -9.87 -2.57
CA LYS A 9 -11.67 -10.81 -1.61
C LYS A 9 -10.69 -10.05 -0.71
N ARG A 10 -11.01 -9.98 0.57
CA ARG A 10 -10.08 -9.52 1.60
C ARG A 10 -9.14 -10.67 1.93
N GLU A 11 -7.84 -10.43 1.85
CA GLU A 11 -6.83 -11.45 2.12
C GLU A 11 -5.99 -11.04 3.34
N SER A 12 -5.63 -12.03 4.15
CA SER A 12 -4.90 -11.86 5.41
C SER A 12 -3.86 -12.98 5.51
N ASN A 13 -2.57 -12.65 5.38
CA ASN A 13 -1.48 -13.62 5.57
C ASN A 13 -0.73 -13.42 6.90
N LEU A 14 -1.08 -12.39 7.69
CA LEU A 14 -0.42 -12.07 8.95
C LEU A 14 -1.46 -11.98 10.07
N SER A 15 -1.30 -12.84 11.08
CA SER A 15 -2.11 -12.82 12.30
C SER A 15 -2.02 -11.45 12.97
N GLY A 16 -3.17 -10.77 13.13
CA GLY A 16 -3.25 -9.42 13.72
C GLY A 16 -3.33 -8.28 12.71
N LEU A 17 -3.25 -8.56 11.40
CA LEU A 17 -3.32 -7.58 10.32
C LEU A 17 -4.35 -8.01 9.25
N GLU A 18 -5.55 -8.36 9.72
CA GLU A 18 -6.65 -8.71 8.83
C GLU A 18 -7.03 -7.53 7.92
N GLY A 19 -6.97 -7.73 6.60
CA GLY A 19 -7.40 -6.71 5.63
C GLY A 19 -6.33 -5.79 5.07
N MET A 20 -5.05 -6.07 5.30
CA MET A 20 -3.96 -5.37 4.60
C MET A 20 -4.00 -5.54 3.09
N GLN A 21 -4.54 -6.66 2.61
CA GLN A 21 -4.57 -6.99 1.21
C GLN A 21 -6.00 -7.09 0.71
N CYS A 22 -6.22 -6.51 -0.47
CA CYS A 22 -7.48 -6.59 -1.18
C CYS A 22 -7.22 -7.06 -2.60
N SER A 23 -7.90 -8.13 -2.99
CA SER A 23 -7.88 -8.65 -4.35
C SER A 23 -9.28 -8.52 -4.95
N VAL A 24 -9.39 -8.10 -6.21
CA VAL A 24 -10.65 -8.12 -6.97
C VAL A 24 -10.51 -9.10 -8.11
N TYR A 25 -11.52 -9.96 -8.23
CA TYR A 25 -11.63 -10.96 -9.28
C TYR A 25 -12.89 -10.71 -10.10
N VAL A 26 -12.84 -11.08 -11.39
CA VAL A 26 -14.04 -11.08 -12.24
C VAL A 26 -14.62 -12.49 -12.30
N SER A 27 -15.91 -12.59 -11.99
CA SER A 27 -16.65 -13.87 -12.00
C SER A 27 -16.57 -14.54 -13.38
N GLY A 28 -16.25 -15.84 -13.42
CA GLY A 28 -16.22 -16.63 -14.66
C GLY A 28 -14.89 -16.67 -15.41
N ARG A 29 -13.84 -15.97 -14.93
CA ARG A 29 -12.50 -16.03 -15.53
C ARG A 29 -11.37 -16.38 -14.54
N ASP A 30 -11.68 -16.50 -13.24
CA ASP A 30 -10.71 -16.72 -12.14
C ASP A 30 -9.45 -15.83 -12.21
N ALA A 31 -9.57 -14.66 -12.86
CA ALA A 31 -8.47 -13.74 -13.07
C ALA A 31 -8.53 -12.61 -12.05
N ARG A 32 -7.42 -12.39 -11.33
CA ARG A 32 -7.24 -11.22 -10.48
C ARG A 32 -7.07 -10.00 -11.39
N VAL A 33 -7.99 -9.04 -11.28
CA VAL A 33 -7.96 -7.81 -12.09
C VAL A 33 -7.36 -6.65 -11.34
N PHE A 34 -7.43 -6.68 -10.01
CA PHE A 34 -6.85 -5.68 -9.15
C PHE A 34 -6.33 -6.30 -7.86
N TYR A 35 -5.26 -5.71 -7.36
CA TYR A 35 -4.66 -6.02 -6.07
C TYR A 35 -4.26 -4.70 -5.41
N SER A 36 -4.49 -4.60 -4.11
CA SER A 36 -3.89 -3.55 -3.31
C SER A 36 -3.38 -4.10 -1.99
N MET A 37 -2.34 -3.46 -1.48
CA MET A 37 -1.79 -3.73 -0.17
C MET A 37 -1.40 -2.42 0.51
N TYR A 38 -1.70 -2.26 1.79
CA TYR A 38 -1.03 -1.27 2.64
C TYR A 38 -0.13 -1.97 3.65
N GLY A 39 0.88 -1.28 4.17
CA GLY A 39 1.72 -1.84 5.22
C GLY A 39 2.87 -0.94 5.65
N TYR A 40 3.87 -1.59 6.26
CA TYR A 40 5.03 -0.91 6.84
C TYR A 40 6.32 -1.34 6.14
N ILE A 41 7.22 -0.39 5.93
CA ILE A 41 8.57 -0.56 5.42
C ILE A 41 9.49 -0.78 6.62
N GLY A 42 10.08 -1.96 6.71
CA GLY A 42 11.03 -2.34 7.76
C GLY A 42 11.90 -3.51 7.32
N ASN A 43 13.07 -3.68 7.95
CA ASN A 43 14.02 -4.76 7.65
C ASN A 43 14.45 -4.88 6.17
N GLY A 44 14.57 -3.74 5.48
CA GLY A 44 14.98 -3.71 4.07
C GLY A 44 13.91 -4.15 3.08
N TYR A 45 12.65 -4.28 3.52
CA TYR A 45 11.52 -4.58 2.64
C TYR A 45 11.28 -3.44 1.63
N ASP A 46 11.32 -3.77 0.35
CA ASP A 46 10.85 -2.90 -0.72
C ASP A 46 9.43 -3.33 -1.13
N PRO A 47 8.41 -2.43 -1.13
CA PRO A 47 7.08 -2.76 -1.65
C PRO A 47 7.10 -3.30 -3.09
N TRP A 48 8.12 -2.97 -3.89
CA TRP A 48 8.30 -3.52 -5.23
C TRP A 48 8.64 -5.02 -5.26
N ASP A 49 9.20 -5.58 -4.18
CA ASP A 49 9.45 -7.02 -4.02
C ASP A 49 8.16 -7.84 -3.83
N ASN A 50 7.01 -7.17 -3.67
CA ASN A 50 5.74 -7.85 -3.52
C ASN A 50 5.37 -8.61 -4.82
N PRO A 51 5.04 -9.92 -4.77
CA PRO A 51 4.69 -10.70 -5.96
C PRO A 51 3.38 -10.26 -6.63
N GLY A 52 2.62 -9.37 -5.99
CA GLY A 52 1.47 -8.67 -6.55
C GLY A 52 1.84 -7.44 -7.39
N THR A 53 3.10 -7.07 -7.55
CA THR A 53 3.46 -5.99 -8.48
C THR A 53 3.40 -6.46 -9.94
N SER A 54 3.22 -5.50 -10.85
CA SER A 54 3.37 -5.67 -12.28
C SER A 54 4.47 -4.71 -12.73
N GLU A 55 5.63 -5.27 -13.10
CA GLU A 55 6.77 -4.49 -13.57
C GLU A 55 6.56 -4.02 -15.02
N GLY A 56 5.85 -2.91 -15.16
CA GLY A 56 5.69 -2.22 -16.42
C GLY A 56 6.97 -1.51 -16.88
N ALA A 57 7.20 -1.47 -18.20
CA ALA A 57 8.38 -0.82 -18.80
C ALA A 57 8.35 0.72 -18.70
N VAL A 58 7.17 1.32 -18.59
CA VAL A 58 7.00 2.78 -18.49
C VAL A 58 6.97 3.17 -17.02
N ARG A 59 8.06 3.79 -16.56
CA ARG A 59 8.22 4.25 -15.18
C ARG A 59 7.97 5.74 -15.05
N SER A 60 7.35 6.17 -13.97
CA SER A 60 7.25 7.58 -13.59
C SER A 60 7.05 7.74 -12.09
N THR A 61 7.20 8.95 -11.60
CA THR A 61 6.92 9.31 -10.21
C THR A 61 5.71 10.23 -10.10
N PHE A 62 5.14 10.33 -8.91
CA PHE A 62 4.09 11.28 -8.55
C PHE A 62 4.22 11.66 -7.06
N VAL A 63 3.65 12.80 -6.68
CA VAL A 63 3.65 13.32 -5.31
C VAL A 63 2.29 13.91 -4.99
N PHE A 64 1.95 13.97 -3.70
CA PHE A 64 0.78 14.68 -3.20
C PHE A 64 1.22 15.79 -2.27
N GLU A 65 0.83 17.03 -2.57
CA GLU A 65 1.24 18.21 -1.79
C GLU A 65 0.75 18.16 -0.32
N SER A 66 -0.30 17.39 -0.06
CA SER A 66 -0.85 17.16 1.28
C SER A 66 -0.02 16.22 2.17
N VAL A 67 0.99 15.55 1.62
CA VAL A 67 1.82 14.56 2.35
C VAL A 67 3.27 14.98 2.32
N GLU A 68 3.79 15.38 3.48
CA GLU A 68 5.19 15.73 3.65
C GLU A 68 6.08 14.49 3.41
N ASN A 69 7.13 14.64 2.61
CA ASN A 69 8.08 13.58 2.27
C ASN A 69 7.42 12.32 1.63
N GLY A 70 6.23 12.47 1.06
CA GLY A 70 5.56 11.40 0.32
C GLY A 70 6.19 11.17 -1.05
N HIS A 71 6.38 9.90 -1.43
CA HIS A 71 6.93 9.54 -2.73
C HIS A 71 6.08 8.48 -3.41
N GLY A 72 5.64 8.76 -4.63
CA GLY A 72 4.91 7.83 -5.48
C GLY A 72 5.74 7.38 -6.69
N GLU A 73 5.70 6.09 -6.97
CA GLU A 73 6.28 5.46 -8.15
C GLU A 73 5.22 4.65 -8.91
N ALA A 74 5.32 4.63 -10.23
CA ALA A 74 4.34 4.05 -11.12
C ALA A 74 5.02 3.28 -12.26
N HIS A 75 4.80 1.97 -12.36
CA HIS A 75 5.31 1.10 -13.41
C HIS A 75 4.15 0.55 -14.25
N PHE A 76 4.07 0.94 -15.52
CA PHE A 76 2.97 0.59 -16.43
C PHE A 76 3.47 -0.09 -17.70
N ASP A 77 2.64 -0.95 -18.28
CA ASP A 77 2.86 -1.40 -19.65
C ASP A 77 2.84 -0.21 -20.63
N ARG A 78 3.29 -0.44 -21.87
CA ARG A 78 3.35 0.63 -22.87
C ARG A 78 1.98 1.17 -23.27
N SER A 79 0.94 0.36 -23.14
CA SER A 79 -0.45 0.75 -23.42
C SER A 79 -1.10 1.54 -22.29
N GLY A 80 -0.49 1.57 -21.09
CA GLY A 80 -1.05 2.20 -19.90
C GLY A 80 -2.28 1.47 -19.33
N THR A 81 -2.44 0.20 -19.69
CA THR A 81 -3.63 -0.62 -19.42
C THR A 81 -3.45 -1.59 -18.27
N SER A 82 -2.21 -1.89 -17.90
CA SER A 82 -1.83 -2.65 -16.72
C SER A 82 -0.61 -2.00 -16.07
N GLY A 83 -0.48 -2.19 -14.76
CA GLY A 83 0.62 -1.60 -14.02
C GLY A 83 0.35 -1.51 -12.54
N THR A 84 1.36 -0.99 -11.85
CA THR A 84 1.39 -0.84 -10.40
C THR A 84 1.79 0.57 -10.03
N THR A 85 1.17 1.08 -8.97
CA THR A 85 1.61 2.26 -8.24
C THR A 85 1.99 1.86 -6.82
N VAL A 86 3.13 2.35 -6.35
CA VAL A 86 3.56 2.29 -4.95
C VAL A 86 3.68 3.72 -4.45
N PHE A 87 3.11 4.00 -3.29
CA PHE A 87 3.29 5.28 -2.60
C PHE A 87 3.80 5.03 -1.20
N THR A 88 4.79 5.81 -0.78
CA THR A 88 5.44 5.70 0.52
C THR A 88 5.38 7.04 1.25
N CYS A 89 5.23 6.98 2.57
CA CYS A 89 5.28 8.14 3.47
C CYS A 89 5.81 7.68 4.84
N GLY A 90 6.98 8.18 5.24
CA GLY A 90 7.67 7.65 6.41
C GLY A 90 7.97 6.16 6.25
N ASN A 91 7.50 5.34 7.20
CA ASN A 91 7.59 3.88 7.13
C ASN A 91 6.29 3.23 6.61
N HIS A 92 5.31 3.98 6.10
CA HIS A 92 4.08 3.41 5.55
C HIS A 92 4.14 3.30 4.03
N PHE A 93 3.45 2.32 3.47
CA PHE A 93 3.27 2.22 2.03
C PHE A 93 1.85 1.81 1.63
N PHE A 94 1.46 2.22 0.43
CA PHE A 94 0.30 1.70 -0.28
C PHE A 94 0.70 1.28 -1.70
N LEU A 95 0.40 0.04 -2.04
CA LEU A 95 0.60 -0.58 -3.33
C LEU A 95 -0.77 -0.84 -3.94
N ALA A 96 -0.94 -0.48 -5.20
CA ALA A 96 -2.11 -0.87 -5.99
C ALA A 96 -1.70 -1.29 -7.39
N ALA A 97 -2.28 -2.37 -7.90
CA ALA A 97 -1.95 -2.97 -9.18
C ALA A 97 -3.21 -3.37 -9.95
N VAL A 98 -3.14 -3.22 -11.27
CA VAL A 98 -4.13 -3.73 -12.23
C VAL A 98 -3.41 -4.63 -13.23
N TYR A 99 -3.92 -5.85 -13.43
CA TYR A 99 -3.26 -6.88 -14.25
C TYR A 99 -3.94 -7.15 -15.59
N ASN A 100 -5.18 -6.71 -15.79
CA ASN A 100 -5.95 -7.07 -16.99
C ASN A 100 -6.73 -5.87 -17.53
N ASP A 101 -6.37 -5.51 -18.76
CA ASP A 101 -6.79 -4.35 -19.55
C ASP A 101 -8.26 -4.40 -20.01
N GLY A 102 -8.79 -5.59 -20.29
CA GLY A 102 -10.13 -5.75 -20.84
C GLY A 102 -11.27 -5.72 -19.80
N LEU A 103 -10.93 -5.72 -18.52
CA LEU A 103 -11.90 -5.93 -17.43
C LEU A 103 -12.06 -4.71 -16.51
N VAL A 104 -11.29 -3.66 -16.74
CA VAL A 104 -11.25 -2.46 -15.92
C VAL A 104 -11.62 -1.24 -16.76
N ARG A 105 -12.51 -0.38 -16.26
CA ARG A 105 -12.98 0.80 -17.02
C ARG A 105 -12.18 2.04 -16.69
N GLY A 106 -11.93 2.87 -17.71
CA GLY A 106 -11.27 4.17 -17.60
C GLY A 106 -9.74 4.08 -17.66
N ALA A 107 -9.07 5.23 -17.53
CA ALA A 107 -7.61 5.28 -17.58
C ALA A 107 -7.01 4.71 -16.28
N VAL A 108 -6.23 3.64 -16.39
CA VAL A 108 -5.75 2.86 -15.24
C VAL A 108 -4.82 3.66 -14.36
N ARG A 109 -3.82 4.34 -14.93
CA ARG A 109 -2.87 5.16 -14.17
C ARG A 109 -3.54 6.23 -13.29
N PRO A 110 -4.34 7.18 -13.82
CA PRO A 110 -4.96 8.20 -12.98
C PRO A 110 -5.94 7.60 -11.97
N ASN A 111 -6.60 6.48 -12.29
CA ASN A 111 -7.46 5.80 -11.31
C ASN A 111 -6.67 5.21 -10.14
N LEU A 112 -5.50 4.62 -10.38
CA LEU A 112 -4.62 4.11 -9.32
C LEU A 112 -4.06 5.25 -8.47
N VAL A 113 -3.64 6.35 -9.09
CA VAL A 113 -3.17 7.56 -8.37
C VAL A 113 -4.30 8.15 -7.51
N ASN A 114 -5.51 8.31 -8.06
CA ASN A 114 -6.65 8.82 -7.28
C ASN A 114 -7.05 7.87 -6.14
N LEU A 115 -6.90 6.56 -6.34
CA LEU A 115 -7.10 5.59 -5.25
C LEU A 115 -6.06 5.79 -4.16
N THR A 116 -4.78 5.97 -4.52
CA THR A 116 -3.73 6.32 -3.55
C THR A 116 -4.08 7.59 -2.78
N GLU A 117 -4.54 8.64 -3.46
CA GLU A 117 -4.93 9.90 -2.81
C GLU A 117 -6.02 9.68 -1.75
N SER A 118 -7.01 8.84 -2.07
CA SER A 118 -8.13 8.54 -1.16
C SER A 118 -7.72 7.82 0.13
N VAL A 119 -6.55 7.17 0.16
CA VAL A 119 -6.06 6.46 1.34
C VAL A 119 -5.11 7.28 2.21
N LEU A 120 -4.60 8.41 1.71
CA LEU A 120 -3.63 9.24 2.42
C LEU A 120 -4.08 9.71 3.80
N PRO A 121 -5.35 10.09 4.05
CA PRO A 121 -5.76 10.58 5.37
C PRO A 121 -5.47 9.58 6.50
N TRP A 122 -5.74 8.29 6.28
CA TRP A 122 -5.48 7.25 7.28
C TRP A 122 -4.12 6.58 7.12
N LEU A 123 -3.52 6.60 5.92
CA LEU A 123 -2.20 6.00 5.69
C LEU A 123 -1.06 6.90 6.20
N CYS A 124 -1.14 8.20 5.93
CA CYS A 124 -0.08 9.17 6.21
C CYS A 124 -0.54 10.30 7.14
N GLY A 125 -1.85 10.57 7.22
CA GLY A 125 -2.42 11.68 7.99
C GLY A 125 -2.79 11.34 9.45
N GLY A 126 -2.58 10.10 9.89
CA GLY A 126 -2.90 9.66 11.25
C GLY A 126 -4.40 9.51 11.54
N GLU A 127 -5.27 9.60 10.53
CA GLU A 127 -6.69 9.33 10.73
C GLU A 127 -6.95 7.83 10.96
N PRO A 128 -8.01 7.45 11.71
CA PRO A 128 -8.38 6.05 11.87
C PRO A 128 -8.75 5.39 10.53
N MET A 129 -8.28 4.16 10.33
CA MET A 129 -8.58 3.41 9.11
C MET A 129 -10.07 3.08 9.02
N PRO A 130 -10.72 3.34 7.87
CA PRO A 130 -12.11 2.98 7.65
C PRO A 130 -12.38 1.48 7.91
N GLY A 131 -13.35 1.19 8.77
CA GLY A 131 -13.76 -0.17 9.11
C GLY A 131 -12.94 -0.86 10.21
N LEU A 132 -11.78 -0.32 10.61
CA LEU A 132 -11.00 -0.80 11.76
C LEU A 132 -11.05 0.18 12.95
N GLY A 133 -11.19 1.48 12.69
CA GLY A 133 -11.27 2.50 13.74
C GLY A 133 -9.95 2.71 14.51
N ARG A 134 -8.83 2.22 13.99
CA ARG A 134 -7.48 2.34 14.55
C ARG A 134 -6.55 3.00 13.55
N THR A 135 -5.52 3.71 14.02
CA THR A 135 -4.50 4.33 13.14
C THR A 135 -3.41 3.33 12.77
N MET A 136 -2.59 3.67 11.76
CA MET A 136 -1.41 2.87 11.40
C MET A 136 -0.42 2.77 12.58
N GLU A 137 -0.23 3.83 13.34
CA GLU A 137 0.66 3.87 14.50
C GLU A 137 0.20 2.88 15.58
N GLU A 138 -1.10 2.83 15.87
CA GLU A 138 -1.65 1.86 16.82
C GLU A 138 -1.51 0.41 16.35
N MET A 139 -1.49 0.19 15.03
CA MET A 139 -1.38 -1.11 14.38
C MET A 139 0.06 -1.47 13.99
N THR A 140 1.04 -0.65 14.38
CA THR A 140 2.44 -0.82 13.99
C THR A 140 2.99 -2.15 14.52
N PRO A 141 3.44 -3.05 13.64
CA PRO A 141 3.98 -4.32 14.07
C PRO A 141 5.41 -4.17 14.61
N PRO A 142 5.83 -4.99 15.60
CA PRO A 142 7.14 -4.84 16.26
C PRO A 142 8.34 -4.86 15.32
N TRP A 143 8.26 -5.61 14.21
CA TRP A 143 9.35 -5.74 13.24
C TRP A 143 9.55 -4.49 12.37
N SER A 144 8.59 -3.56 12.36
CA SER A 144 8.63 -2.35 11.52
C SER A 144 9.18 -1.12 12.25
N VAL A 145 9.42 -1.23 13.56
CA VAL A 145 10.02 -0.16 14.36
C VAL A 145 11.54 -0.25 14.21
N PRO A 146 12.23 0.83 13.79
CA PRO A 146 13.69 0.82 13.78
C PRO A 146 14.22 0.59 15.21
N THR A 147 15.15 -0.35 15.36
CA THR A 147 15.76 -0.78 16.65
C THR A 147 16.30 0.40 17.48
N SER A 148 16.53 1.56 16.88
CA SER A 148 16.99 2.78 17.58
C SER A 148 15.96 3.41 18.53
N SER A 149 14.68 3.03 18.49
CA SER A 149 13.67 3.52 19.45
C SER A 149 13.59 2.69 20.74
N ALA A 150 14.43 1.65 20.88
CA ALA A 150 14.65 0.99 22.16
C ALA A 150 15.63 1.81 23.02
N GLU A 151 15.05 2.64 23.90
CA GLU A 151 15.57 3.08 25.20
C GLU A 151 16.48 4.34 25.28
N PRO A 152 16.09 5.37 26.06
CA PRO A 152 17.02 6.17 26.84
C PRO A 152 17.31 5.44 28.15
N SER A 153 18.59 5.12 28.36
CA SER A 153 19.15 4.39 29.50
C SER A 153 18.62 4.84 30.86
N ALA A 154 18.39 3.86 31.75
CA ALA A 154 18.24 4.09 33.18
C ALA A 154 19.39 4.97 33.72
N PRO A 155 19.11 5.95 34.61
CA PRO A 155 20.15 6.85 35.11
C PRO A 155 21.15 6.11 35.98
N ALA A 156 22.43 6.41 35.78
CA ALA A 156 23.54 5.88 36.56
C ALA A 156 23.33 6.08 38.06
N ALA A 157 23.47 5.01 38.83
CA ALA A 157 23.52 5.08 40.29
C ALA A 157 24.73 5.92 40.73
N PRO A 158 24.60 6.78 41.75
CA PRO A 158 25.73 7.57 42.22
C PRO A 158 26.78 6.69 42.89
N ALA A 159 28.04 7.09 42.71
CA ALA A 159 29.22 6.45 43.28
C ALA A 159 29.26 6.52 44.82
N THR A 160 30.04 5.60 45.36
CA THR A 160 30.25 5.15 46.74
C THR A 160 30.23 6.21 47.84
#